data_AF-A0A9P6EVN5-F1
#
_entry.id   AF-A0A9P6EVN5-F1
#
_cell.length_a   1.000
_cell.length_b   1.000
_cell.length_c   1.000
_cell.angle_alpha   90.00
_cell.angle_beta   90.00
_cell.angle_gamma   90.00
#
_symmetry.space_group_name_H-M   'P 1'
#
loop_
_entity.id
_entity.type
_entity.pdbx_description
1 polymer ?
#
loop_
_entity_poly.entity_id
_entity_poly.type
_entity_poly.pdbx_seq_one_letter_code
_entity_poly.pdbx_strand_id
1 'polypeptide(L)'
;GTGSVLIQGGGAQDAKDKVVQHNGRGTVTIRDYTVVNVGKLFRSCGNCSKNGGPRNVVVQNVRANKVNADLVGINSNYGDVATISGSCGTGIKKVCQEFKGIIKNGKEESPQVGTTANCRGPQAKFIPAC
;
A
#
# COMPACT_ATOMS: atom_id res chain seq x y z
N GLY A 1 15.06 -4.96 0.99
CA GLY A 1 15.99 -4.66 2.10
C GLY A 1 15.27 -3.85 3.16
N THR A 2 15.90 -3.66 4.32
CA THR A 2 15.53 -2.62 5.30
C THR A 2 16.06 -1.26 4.84
N GLY A 3 15.41 -0.18 5.24
CA GLY A 3 15.78 1.19 4.86
C GLY A 3 14.69 1.89 4.08
N SER A 4 14.90 3.18 3.81
CA SER A 4 13.95 3.99 3.05
C SER A 4 14.21 3.85 1.55
N VAL A 5 13.13 3.75 0.77
CA VAL A 5 13.17 3.61 -0.69
C VAL A 5 12.35 4.72 -1.31
N LEU A 6 12.89 5.36 -2.35
CA LEU A 6 12.18 6.31 -3.19
C LEU A 6 11.94 5.68 -4.57
N ILE A 7 10.68 5.65 -4.99
CA ILE A 7 10.24 5.34 -6.35
C ILE A 7 9.66 6.64 -6.91
N GLN A 8 10.27 7.16 -7.97
CA GLN A 8 9.88 8.45 -8.54
C GLN A 8 9.80 8.39 -10.07
N GLY A 9 8.69 8.88 -10.63
CA GLY A 9 8.47 8.87 -12.07
C GLY A 9 8.15 7.49 -12.63
N GLY A 10 7.78 7.42 -13.91
CA GLY A 10 7.54 6.15 -14.60
C GLY A 10 6.21 5.49 -14.22
N GLY A 11 6.13 4.17 -14.42
CA GLY A 11 4.89 3.44 -14.18
C GLY A 11 4.99 1.92 -14.29
N ALA A 12 3.92 1.25 -13.86
CA ALA A 12 3.74 -0.19 -14.00
C ALA A 12 2.33 -0.51 -14.53
N GLN A 13 2.23 -1.57 -15.32
CA GLN A 13 0.97 -2.02 -15.91
C GLN A 13 0.80 -3.53 -15.75
N ASP A 14 -0.44 -3.99 -15.64
CA ASP A 14 -0.85 -5.42 -15.67
C ASP A 14 -0.25 -6.29 -14.54
N ALA A 15 0.14 -5.66 -13.42
CA ALA A 15 0.58 -6.37 -12.23
C ALA A 15 -0.60 -7.04 -11.51
N LYS A 16 -0.68 -8.38 -11.59
CA LYS A 16 -1.85 -9.14 -11.11
C LYS A 16 -2.18 -8.96 -9.63
N ASP A 17 -1.18 -8.97 -8.74
CA ASP A 17 -1.38 -8.87 -7.28
C ASP A 17 -0.92 -7.52 -6.71
N LYS A 18 0.37 -7.19 -6.83
CA LYS A 18 0.94 -5.96 -6.28
C LYS A 18 2.12 -5.45 -7.08
N VAL A 19 2.24 -4.14 -7.19
CA VAL A 19 3.38 -3.46 -7.82
C VAL A 19 4.55 -3.39 -6.85
N VAL A 20 4.30 -2.91 -5.63
CA VAL A 20 5.34 -2.77 -4.59
C VAL A 20 5.06 -3.70 -3.42
N GLN A 21 5.95 -4.69 -3.24
CA GLN A 21 5.99 -5.56 -2.07
C GLN A 21 7.03 -5.03 -1.07
N HIS A 22 6.60 -4.71 0.15
CA HIS A 22 7.48 -4.22 1.21
C HIS A 22 7.66 -5.24 2.34
N ASN A 23 8.83 -5.89 2.38
CA ASN A 23 9.18 -6.89 3.39
C ASN A 23 10.09 -6.35 4.51
N GLY A 24 10.97 -5.38 4.17
CA GLY A 24 11.86 -4.73 5.14
C GLY A 24 11.14 -3.73 6.02
N ARG A 25 11.83 -3.22 7.05
CA ARG A 25 11.37 -2.07 7.85
C ARG A 25 11.86 -0.78 7.22
N GLY A 26 11.10 0.30 7.38
CA GLY A 26 11.43 1.61 6.82
C GLY A 26 10.24 2.24 6.11
N THR A 27 10.51 3.21 5.23
CA THR A 27 9.50 3.96 4.48
C THR A 27 9.70 3.79 2.99
N VAL A 28 8.65 3.45 2.26
CA VAL A 28 8.64 3.55 0.80
C VAL A 28 7.88 4.81 0.40
N THR A 29 8.54 5.71 -0.33
CA THR A 29 7.90 6.86 -0.95
C THR A 29 7.69 6.56 -2.44
N ILE A 30 6.45 6.64 -2.90
CA ILE A 30 6.06 6.47 -4.30
C ILE A 30 5.51 7.81 -4.77
N ARG A 31 6.21 8.44 -5.71
CA ARG A 31 5.91 9.81 -6.15
C ARG A 31 5.91 9.93 -7.67
N ASP A 32 4.99 10.73 -8.22
CA ASP A 32 4.92 11.02 -9.66
C ASP A 32 4.83 9.74 -10.52
N TYR A 33 4.14 8.72 -10.01
CA TYR A 33 4.12 7.36 -10.58
C TYR A 33 2.74 7.05 -11.18
N THR A 34 2.71 6.24 -12.24
CA THR A 34 1.45 5.80 -12.85
C THR A 34 1.29 4.28 -12.76
N VAL A 35 0.12 3.81 -12.32
CA VAL A 35 -0.27 2.40 -12.41
C VAL A 35 -1.54 2.22 -13.21
N VAL A 36 -1.58 1.19 -14.04
CA VAL A 36 -2.74 0.82 -14.87
C VAL A 36 -3.02 -0.67 -14.76
N ASN A 37 -4.28 -1.03 -14.48
CA ASN A 37 -4.73 -2.43 -14.41
C ASN A 37 -3.88 -3.27 -13.44
N VAL A 38 -3.84 -2.87 -12.18
CA VAL A 38 -3.03 -3.53 -11.14
C VAL A 38 -3.87 -4.03 -9.99
N GLY A 39 -3.36 -5.01 -9.25
CA GLY A 39 -3.97 -5.46 -8.02
C GLY A 39 -3.96 -4.40 -6.93
N LYS A 40 -2.75 -4.09 -6.43
CA LYS A 40 -2.46 -3.04 -5.45
C LYS A 40 -1.22 -2.27 -5.88
N LEU A 41 -1.14 -1.00 -5.54
CA LEU A 41 0.10 -0.25 -5.69
C LEU A 41 1.13 -0.72 -4.66
N PHE A 42 0.73 -0.83 -3.39
CA PHE A 42 1.64 -1.13 -2.28
C PHE A 42 1.02 -2.12 -1.29
N ARG A 43 1.83 -3.08 -0.82
CA ARG A 43 1.46 -3.95 0.31
C ARG A 43 2.65 -4.17 1.25
N SER A 44 2.48 -3.81 2.51
CA SER A 44 3.31 -4.30 3.61
C SER A 44 3.11 -5.82 3.75
N CYS A 45 4.17 -6.62 3.90
CA CYS A 45 3.99 -8.07 3.97
C CYS A 45 3.05 -8.49 5.12
N GLY A 46 1.95 -9.20 4.80
CA GLY A 46 0.93 -9.60 5.78
C GLY A 46 1.33 -10.81 6.62
N ASN A 47 2.06 -11.76 6.07
CA ASN A 47 2.36 -13.07 6.66
C ASN A 47 3.80 -13.56 6.37
N CYS A 48 4.79 -12.67 6.46
CA CYS A 48 6.20 -13.06 6.28
C CYS A 48 6.74 -13.88 7.48
N SER A 49 7.74 -14.73 7.27
CA SER A 49 8.26 -15.60 8.35
C SER A 49 8.87 -14.84 9.54
N LYS A 50 9.53 -13.71 9.29
CA LYS A 50 10.02 -12.78 10.32
C LYS A 50 9.23 -11.48 10.25
N ASN A 51 7.90 -11.58 10.32
CA ASN A 51 7.05 -10.41 10.11
C ASN A 51 7.18 -9.38 11.25
N GLY A 52 6.76 -8.16 10.94
CA GLY A 52 6.81 -7.02 11.85
C GLY A 52 6.82 -5.72 11.09
N GLY A 53 7.05 -4.62 11.81
CA GLY A 53 7.13 -3.28 11.26
C GLY A 53 8.05 -2.38 12.10
N PRO A 54 7.92 -1.05 11.97
CA PRO A 54 7.00 -0.37 11.05
C PRO A 54 7.46 -0.43 9.58
N ARG A 55 6.48 -0.50 8.67
CA ARG A 55 6.62 -0.39 7.22
C ARG A 55 5.71 0.72 6.70
N ASN A 56 6.27 1.91 6.58
CA ASN A 56 5.50 3.07 6.17
C ASN A 56 5.44 3.20 4.64
N VAL A 57 4.39 3.86 4.16
CA VAL A 57 4.27 4.25 2.76
C VAL A 57 3.81 5.70 2.64
N VAL A 58 4.44 6.44 1.72
CA VAL A 58 4.03 7.79 1.32
C VAL A 58 3.70 7.75 -0.16
N VAL A 59 2.46 8.07 -0.52
CA VAL A 59 1.97 8.08 -1.90
C VAL A 59 1.65 9.53 -2.28
N GLN A 60 2.39 10.05 -3.26
CA GLN A 60 2.31 11.46 -3.66
C GLN A 60 2.16 11.59 -5.18
N ASN A 61 1.14 12.34 -5.63
CA ASN A 61 0.97 12.60 -7.07
C ASN A 61 0.96 11.33 -7.93
N VAL A 62 0.24 10.29 -7.48
CA VAL A 62 0.14 9.02 -8.19
C VAL A 62 -1.15 8.97 -9.01
N ARG A 63 -1.05 8.50 -10.25
CA ARG A 63 -2.19 8.21 -11.13
C ARG A 63 -2.46 6.70 -11.12
N ALA A 64 -3.55 6.27 -10.49
CA ALA A 64 -3.84 4.86 -10.25
C ALA A 64 -5.14 4.41 -10.94
N ASN A 65 -5.04 4.00 -12.20
CA ASN A 65 -6.20 3.67 -13.03
C ASN A 65 -6.46 2.16 -13.04
N LYS A 66 -7.73 1.76 -12.92
CA LYS A 66 -8.14 0.35 -12.91
C LYS A 66 -7.41 -0.48 -11.84
N VAL A 67 -7.36 0.00 -10.61
CA VAL A 67 -6.84 -0.79 -9.47
C VAL A 67 -7.92 -1.78 -9.04
N ASN A 68 -7.71 -3.09 -9.18
CA ASN A 68 -8.79 -4.08 -8.99
C ASN A 68 -9.03 -4.49 -7.51
N ALA A 69 -8.26 -3.94 -6.57
CA ALA A 69 -8.40 -4.13 -5.13
C ALA A 69 -8.21 -2.81 -4.35
N ASP A 70 -7.55 -2.86 -3.19
CA ASP A 70 -7.18 -1.67 -2.42
C ASP A 70 -5.93 -1.03 -3.03
N LEU A 71 -5.82 0.31 -2.99
CA LEU A 71 -4.63 0.99 -3.51
C LEU A 71 -3.40 0.67 -2.64
N VAL A 72 -3.50 0.83 -1.32
CA VAL A 72 -2.45 0.45 -0.37
C VAL A 72 -2.96 -0.43 0.78
N GLY A 73 -2.14 -1.38 1.21
CA GLY A 73 -2.40 -2.25 2.37
C GLY A 73 -1.28 -2.20 3.43
N ILE A 74 -1.62 -1.80 4.65
CA ILE A 74 -0.68 -1.64 5.78
C ILE A 74 -1.06 -2.52 6.99
N ASN A 75 -0.10 -2.91 7.83
CA ASN A 75 -0.38 -3.68 9.06
C ASN A 75 -0.37 -2.75 10.29
N SER A 76 -1.54 -2.32 10.76
CA SER A 76 -1.61 -1.29 11.81
C SER A 76 -1.14 -1.79 13.18
N ASN A 77 -1.28 -3.08 13.48
CA ASN A 77 -0.74 -3.70 14.70
C ASN A 77 0.80 -3.72 14.73
N TYR A 78 1.48 -3.48 13.61
CA TYR A 78 2.93 -3.33 13.54
C TYR A 78 3.39 -1.87 13.43
N GLY A 79 2.47 -0.92 13.59
CA GLY A 79 2.76 0.51 13.54
C GLY A 79 2.97 1.05 12.12
N ASP A 80 2.62 0.29 11.08
CA ASP A 80 2.68 0.76 9.69
C ASP A 80 1.74 1.96 9.51
N VAL A 81 2.21 3.00 8.82
CA VAL A 81 1.43 4.20 8.46
C VAL A 81 1.46 4.43 6.96
N ALA A 82 0.30 4.74 6.38
CA ALA A 82 0.18 5.22 5.01
C ALA A 82 -0.17 6.71 5.00
N THR A 83 0.48 7.50 4.15
CA THR A 83 0.09 8.90 3.88
C THR A 83 -0.15 9.09 2.38
N ILE A 84 -1.34 9.57 2.01
CA ILE A 84 -1.76 9.72 0.60
C ILE A 84 -2.16 11.18 0.32
N SER A 85 -1.62 11.75 -0.77
CA SER A 85 -1.91 13.12 -1.20
C SER A 85 -1.63 13.37 -2.69
N GLY A 86 -2.38 14.29 -3.31
CA GLY A 86 -2.20 14.70 -4.71
C GLY A 86 -2.47 13.62 -5.76
N SER A 87 -3.04 12.48 -5.38
CA SER A 87 -3.27 11.32 -6.24
C SER A 87 -4.68 11.32 -6.83
N CYS A 88 -4.87 10.63 -7.95
CA CYS A 88 -6.15 10.39 -8.61
C CYS A 88 -6.19 8.96 -9.17
N GLY A 89 -7.38 8.42 -9.43
CA GLY A 89 -7.50 7.06 -9.93
C GLY A 89 -8.92 6.50 -9.99
N THR A 90 -9.04 5.28 -10.51
CA THR A 90 -10.32 4.59 -10.73
C THR A 90 -10.22 3.10 -10.43
N GLY A 91 -11.37 2.47 -10.18
CA GLY A 91 -11.49 1.03 -9.89
C GLY A 91 -11.15 0.62 -8.45
N ILE A 92 -10.62 1.54 -7.64
CA ILE A 92 -10.11 1.30 -6.29
C ILE A 92 -11.25 0.95 -5.32
N LYS A 93 -11.15 -0.18 -4.61
CA LYS A 93 -12.10 -0.56 -3.56
C LYS A 93 -11.97 0.31 -2.31
N LYS A 94 -10.74 0.46 -1.82
CA LYS A 94 -10.36 1.39 -0.75
C LYS A 94 -8.99 1.98 -1.05
N VAL A 95 -8.83 3.28 -0.77
CA VAL A 95 -7.52 3.93 -0.96
C VAL A 95 -6.49 3.37 0.02
N CYS A 96 -6.86 3.21 1.28
CA CYS A 96 -6.01 2.60 2.29
C CYS A 96 -6.79 1.58 3.11
N GLN A 97 -6.29 0.35 3.16
CA GLN A 97 -6.84 -0.75 3.96
C GLN A 97 -5.84 -1.18 5.03
N GLU A 98 -6.27 -1.20 6.28
CA GLU A 98 -5.48 -1.73 7.39
C GLU A 98 -5.69 -3.23 7.56
N PHE A 99 -4.65 -3.92 7.98
CA PHE A 99 -4.66 -5.36 8.25
C PHE A 99 -4.03 -5.63 9.62
N LYS A 100 -4.32 -6.81 10.17
CA LYS A 100 -3.54 -7.38 11.27
C LYS A 100 -2.44 -8.23 10.67
N GLY A 101 -1.20 -7.75 10.68
CA GLY A 101 -0.03 -8.53 10.28
C GLY A 101 0.18 -9.71 11.23
N ILE A 102 0.56 -10.86 10.66
CA ILE A 102 0.81 -12.11 11.38
C ILE A 102 2.18 -12.67 11.04
N ILE A 103 2.73 -13.52 11.91
CA ILE A 103 3.89 -14.36 11.58
C ILE A 103 3.40 -15.50 10.68
N LYS A 104 4.18 -15.86 9.66
CA LYS A 104 3.82 -16.94 8.74
C LYS A 104 3.48 -18.23 9.50
N ASN A 105 2.26 -18.71 9.28
CA ASN A 105 1.77 -19.98 9.81
C ASN A 105 0.99 -20.72 8.71
N GLY A 106 1.68 -21.61 7.99
CA GLY A 106 1.07 -22.33 6.86
C GLY A 106 0.53 -21.39 5.77
N LYS A 107 -0.79 -21.51 5.50
CA LYS A 107 -1.54 -20.72 4.50
C LYS A 107 -2.41 -19.63 5.14
N GLU A 108 -2.21 -19.34 6.41
CA GLU A 108 -2.97 -18.29 7.09
C GLU A 108 -2.66 -16.93 6.47
N GLU A 109 -3.72 -16.17 6.18
CA GLU A 109 -3.64 -14.86 5.56
C GLU A 109 -3.91 -13.76 6.59
N SER A 110 -3.21 -12.64 6.43
CA SER A 110 -3.37 -11.46 7.28
C SER A 110 -4.79 -10.90 7.12
N PRO A 111 -5.62 -10.88 8.17
CA PRO A 111 -7.00 -10.43 8.04
C PRO A 111 -7.08 -8.91 7.95
N GLN A 112 -8.09 -8.42 7.22
CA GLN A 112 -8.45 -7.00 7.22
C GLN A 112 -8.97 -6.59 8.59
N VAL A 113 -8.73 -5.33 8.96
CA VAL A 113 -9.34 -4.71 10.13
C VAL A 113 -10.16 -3.48 9.73
N GLY A 114 -11.11 -3.08 10.57
CA GLY A 114 -12.01 -1.96 10.31
C GLY A 114 -11.43 -0.58 10.64
N THR A 115 -10.25 -0.53 11.27
CA THR A 115 -9.61 0.72 11.68
C THR A 115 -9.00 1.47 10.49
N THR A 116 -8.87 2.79 10.62
CA THR A 116 -8.24 3.68 9.62
C THR A 116 -7.30 4.71 10.26
N ALA A 117 -6.92 4.51 11.53
CA ALA A 117 -6.11 5.46 12.30
C ALA A 117 -4.70 5.67 11.72
N ASN A 118 -4.18 4.69 11.01
CA ASN A 118 -2.88 4.71 10.36
C ASN A 118 -2.96 5.01 8.85
N CYS A 119 -4.17 5.16 8.31
CA CYS A 119 -4.42 5.72 6.99
C CYS A 119 -4.56 7.25 7.09
N ARG A 120 -3.49 7.96 6.74
CA ARG A 120 -3.35 9.42 6.95
C ARG A 120 -3.25 10.20 5.64
N GLY A 121 -3.28 11.53 5.78
CA GLY A 121 -3.21 12.47 4.67
C GLY A 121 -4.59 12.83 4.10
N PRO A 122 -4.65 13.89 3.28
CA PRO A 122 -5.90 14.45 2.77
C PRO A 122 -6.70 13.46 1.92
N GLN A 123 -6.05 12.45 1.36
CA GLN A 123 -6.67 11.49 0.44
C GLN A 123 -6.63 10.05 0.95
N ALA A 124 -6.47 9.82 2.25
CA ALA A 124 -6.44 8.46 2.81
C ALA A 124 -7.73 7.66 2.59
N LYS A 125 -8.88 8.34 2.49
CA LYS A 125 -10.20 7.70 2.33
C LYS A 125 -10.66 7.66 0.88
N PHE A 126 -10.30 8.65 0.08
CA PHE A 126 -10.80 8.85 -1.26
C PHE A 126 -9.77 9.60 -2.12
N ILE A 127 -9.66 9.20 -3.38
CA ILE A 127 -9.00 9.97 -4.43
C ILE A 127 -9.98 10.17 -5.59
N PRO A 128 -10.01 11.35 -6.21
CA PRO A 128 -10.88 11.60 -7.36
C PRO A 128 -10.42 10.78 -8.58
N ALA A 129 -11.28 10.66 -9.59
CA ALA A 129 -10.84 10.19 -10.90
C ALA A 129 -9.77 11.14 -11.47
N CYS A 130 -8.79 10.57 -12.17
CA CYS A 130 -8.02 11.30 -13.15
C CYS A 130 -8.90 11.47 -14.41
#